data_AF-A0A836EKB0-F1
#
_entry.id   AF-A0A836EKB0-F1
#
_cell.length_a   1.000
_cell.length_b   1.000
_cell.length_c   1.000
_cell.angle_alpha   90.00
_cell.angle_beta   90.00
_cell.angle_gamma   90.00
#
_symmetry.space_group_name_H-M   'P 1'
#
loop_
_entity.id
_entity.type
_entity.pdbx_description
1 polymer ?
#
loop_
_entity_poly.entity_id
_entity_poly.type
_entity_poly.pdbx_seq_one_letter_code
_entity_poly.pdbx_strand_id
1 'polypeptide(L)' 'IRFPCPNQNCGRVFNWKRNLTRHLKYECGLQPRFKCPYCDYYGKLKGNVSKHLLRRHNNRKIYVVDLFQGTA' A
#
# COMPACT_ATOMS: atom_id res chain seq x y z
N ILE A 1 -4.13 -22.85 7.29
CA ILE A 1 -2.72 -22.43 7.52
C ILE A 1 -2.69 -20.91 7.60
N ARG A 2 -2.09 -20.36 8.66
CA ARG A 2 -1.88 -18.92 8.82
C ARG A 2 -0.39 -18.62 8.60
N PHE A 3 -0.09 -17.47 7.99
CA PHE A 3 1.25 -17.02 7.62
C PHE A 3 1.60 -15.77 8.43
N PRO A 4 2.24 -15.91 9.60
CA PRO A 4 2.66 -14.77 10.40
C PRO A 4 3.84 -14.04 9.75
N CYS A 5 3.91 -12.73 9.97
CA CYS A 5 5.07 -11.93 9.61
C CYS A 5 6.25 -12.32 10.51
N PRO A 6 7.43 -12.66 9.96
CA PRO A 6 8.63 -12.96 10.74
C PRO A 6 9.17 -11.75 11.52
N ASN A 7 8.77 -10.53 11.18
CA ASN A 7 9.18 -9.34 11.92
C ASN A 7 8.42 -9.25 13.26
N GLN A 8 9.15 -9.40 14.36
CA GLN A 8 8.66 -9.35 15.74
C GLN A 8 7.91 -8.05 16.05
N ASN A 9 8.29 -6.94 15.42
CA ASN A 9 7.67 -5.63 15.66
C ASN A 9 6.41 -5.39 14.80
N CYS A 10 6.04 -6.32 13.91
CA CYS A 10 4.88 -6.16 13.02
C CYS A 10 3.63 -6.88 13.52
N GLY A 11 3.77 -8.10 14.05
CA GLY A 11 2.67 -8.91 14.59
C GLY A 11 1.56 -9.32 13.60
N ARG A 12 1.65 -8.96 12.31
CA ARG A 12 0.61 -9.26 11.32
C ARG A 12 0.58 -10.73 10.93
N VAL A 13 -0.63 -11.24 10.72
CA VAL A 13 -0.87 -12.62 10.28
C VAL A 13 -1.74 -12.63 9.03
N PHE A 14 -1.38 -13.44 8.05
CA PHE A 14 -2.04 -13.51 6.75
C PHE A 14 -2.64 -14.90 6.50
N ASN A 15 -3.77 -14.96 5.80
CA ASN A 15 -4.38 -16.24 5.40
C ASN A 15 -3.74 -16.85 4.14
N TRP A 16 -2.90 -16.08 3.44
CA TRP A 16 -2.31 -16.49 2.16
C TRP A 16 -0.82 -16.12 2.09
N LYS A 17 0.03 -17.06 1.63
CA LYS A 17 1.47 -16.84 1.44
C LYS A 17 1.77 -15.62 0.56
N ARG A 18 1.04 -15.46 -0.56
CA ARG A 18 1.18 -14.30 -1.46
C ARG A 18 0.98 -12.95 -0.76
N ASN A 19 0.08 -12.89 0.24
CA ASN A 19 -0.16 -11.67 0.99
C ASN A 19 0.99 -11.38 1.94
N LEU A 20 1.52 -12.41 2.62
CA LEU A 20 2.72 -12.28 3.45
C LEU A 20 3.93 -11.82 2.61
N THR A 21 4.18 -12.45 1.47
CA THR A 21 5.29 -12.08 0.59
C THR A 21 5.18 -10.63 0.13
N ARG A 22 4.00 -10.18 -0.30
CA ARG A 22 3.76 -8.78 -0.67
C ARG A 22 3.99 -7.83 0.52
N HIS A 23 3.47 -8.21 1.68
CA HIS A 23 3.63 -7.43 2.91
C HIS A 23 5.11 -7.24 3.26
N LEU A 24 5.91 -8.31 3.23
CA LEU A 24 7.34 -8.24 3.51
C LEU A 24 8.09 -7.39 2.50
N LYS A 25 7.71 -7.49 1.21
CA LYS A 25 8.42 -6.79 0.13
C LYS A 25 8.14 -5.28 0.10
N TYR A 26 6.92 -4.85 0.44
CA TYR A 26 6.48 -3.47 0.17
C TYR A 26 5.85 -2.75 1.36
N GLU A 27 5.51 -3.44 2.45
CA GLU A 27 4.78 -2.81 3.56
C GLU A 27 5.50 -2.87 4.91
N CYS A 28 6.12 -4.00 5.24
CA CYS A 28 6.72 -4.27 6.53
C CYS A 28 7.94 -3.38 6.75
N GLY A 29 7.90 -2.50 7.75
CA GLY A 29 8.99 -1.56 8.05
C GLY A 29 9.23 -0.47 7.01
N LEU A 30 8.46 -0.45 5.91
CA LEU A 30 8.60 0.51 4.82
C LEU A 30 7.62 1.67 4.95
N GLN A 31 8.10 2.85 4.56
CA GLN A 31 7.29 4.06 4.43
C GLN A 31 6.33 3.95 3.23
N PRO A 32 5.20 4.67 3.25
CA PRO A 32 4.25 4.61 2.16
C PRO A 32 4.86 5.15 0.86
N ARG A 33 4.79 4.33 -0.18
CA ARG A 33 5.36 4.64 -1.50
C ARG A 33 4.45 5.47 -2.38
N PHE A 34 3.13 5.42 -2.17
CA PHE A 34 2.16 6.00 -3.07
C PHE A 34 1.42 7.17 -2.41
N LYS A 35 1.35 8.32 -3.08
CA LYS A 35 0.59 9.49 -2.62
C LYS A 35 -0.68 9.69 -3.45
N CYS A 36 -1.76 10.10 -2.78
CA CYS A 36 -2.94 10.63 -3.44
C CYS A 36 -2.63 12.02 -4.04
N PRO A 37 -2.95 12.28 -5.32
CA PRO A 37 -2.72 13.61 -5.92
C PRO A 37 -3.69 14.69 -5.40
N TYR A 38 -4.73 14.31 -4.66
CA TYR A 38 -5.82 15.20 -4.30
C TYR A 38 -5.92 15.52 -2.80
N CYS A 39 -5.12 14.84 -1.97
CA CYS A 39 -5.05 15.06 -0.53
C CYS A 39 -3.76 14.45 0.03
N ASP A 40 -3.49 14.69 1.32
CA ASP A 40 -2.32 14.14 2.02
C ASP A 40 -2.49 12.69 2.48
N TYR A 41 -3.21 11.89 1.70
CA TYR A 41 -3.29 10.45 1.91
C TYR A 41 -2.10 9.72 1.27
N TYR A 42 -1.46 8.86 2.06
CA TYR A 42 -0.36 8.02 1.64
C TYR A 42 -0.68 6.54 1.82
N GLY A 43 -0.33 5.72 0.84
CA GLY A 43 -0.54 4.28 0.85
C GLY A 43 0.74 3.51 0.56
N LYS A 44 0.89 2.35 1.17
CA LYS A 44 2.02 1.44 0.90
C LYS A 44 1.85 0.65 -0.40
N LEU A 45 0.62 0.52 -0.89
CA LEU A 45 0.28 -0.19 -2.12
C LEU A 45 -0.59 0.68 -3.02
N LYS A 46 -0.36 0.63 -4.35
CA LYS A 46 -1.16 1.34 -5.36
C LYS A 46 -2.66 1.07 -5.20
N GLY A 47 -3.03 -0.19 -5.00
CA GLY A 47 -4.43 -0.59 -4.82
C GLY A 47 -5.11 0.04 -3.59
N ASN A 48 -4.35 0.39 -2.54
CA ASN A 48 -4.90 1.09 -1.38
C ASN A 48 -5.25 2.54 -1.74
N VAL A 49 -4.36 3.23 -2.47
CA VAL A 49 -4.62 4.60 -2.95
C VAL A 49 -5.75 4.62 -3.99
N SER A 50 -5.82 3.65 -4.89
CA SER A 50 -6.94 3.55 -5.85
C SER A 50 -8.29 3.36 -5.16
N LYS A 51 -8.37 2.51 -4.13
CA LYS A 51 -9.60 2.37 -3.32
C LYS A 51 -9.93 3.64 -2.56
N HIS A 52 -8.93 4.33 -2.03
CA HIS A 52 -9.11 5.63 -1.40
C HIS A 52 -9.68 6.66 -2.39
N LEU A 53 -9.12 6.74 -3.61
CA LEU A 53 -9.60 7.61 -4.68
C LEU A 53 -11.06 7.33 -5.03
N LEU A 54 -11.43 6.07 -5.21
CA LEU A 54 -12.82 5.67 -5.47
C LEU A 54 -13.79 6.09 -4.35
N ARG A 55 -13.36 6.06 -3.09
CA ARG A 55 -14.22 6.32 -1.92
C ARG A 55 -14.27 7.79 -1.49
N ARG A 56 -13.20 8.54 -1.71
CA ARG A 56 -13.04 9.93 -1.22
C ARG A 56 -12.96 10.95 -2.36
N HIS A 57 -12.70 10.51 -3.58
CA HIS A 57 -12.53 11.33 -4.78
C HIS A 57 -13.26 10.69 -5.97
N ASN A 58 -14.48 10.18 -5.75
CA ASN A 58 -15.31 9.44 -6.71
C ASN A 58 -15.49 10.13 -8.09
N ASN A 59 -15.42 11.46 -8.15
CA ASN A 59 -15.52 12.25 -9.38
C ASN A 59 -14.17 12.69 -9.96
N ARG A 60 -13.04 12.12 -9.51
CA ARG A 60 -11.70 12.47 -10.00
C ARG A 60 -11.04 11.30 -10.72
N LYS A 61 -10.14 11.61 -11.67
CA LYS A 61 -9.36 10.59 -12.39
C LYS A 61 -8.49 9.80 -11.42
N ILE A 62 -8.49 8.48 -11.54
CA ILE A 62 -7.70 7.60 -10.66
C ILE A 62 -6.26 7.57 -11.15
N TYR A 63 -5.46 8.53 -10.68
CA TYR A 63 -4.02 8.53 -10.85
C TYR A 63 -3.34 8.45 -9.48
N VAL A 64 -2.30 7.61 -9.38
CA VAL A 64 -1.56 7.38 -8.14
C VAL A 64 -0.13 7.85 -8.36
N VAL A 65 0.34 8.75 -7.51
CA VAL A 65 1.72 9.25 -7.56
C VAL A 65 2.64 8.24 -6.88
N ASP A 66 3.64 7.72 -7.58
CA ASP A 66 4.68 6.87 -7.01
C ASP A 66 5.85 7.76 -6.56
N LEU A 67 6.12 7.80 -5.26
CA LEU A 67 7.16 8.64 -4.67
C LEU A 67 8.57 8.08 -4.85
N PHE A 68 8.70 6.83 -5.30
CA PHE A 68 9.98 6.12 -5.43
C PHE A 68 10.36 5.85 -6.88
N GLN A 69 9.49 6.17 -7.84
CA GLN A 69 9.84 6.24 -9.25
C GLN A 69 9.66 7.69 -9.69
N GLY A 70 10.79 8.39 -9.80
CA GLY A 70 10.84 9.65 -10.53
C GLY A 70 10.18 9.44 -11.89
N THR A 71 9.18 10.25 -12.18
CA THR A 71 8.53 10.34 -13.47
C THR A 71 9.61 10.51 -14.55
N ALA A 72 9.66 9.59 -15.50
CA ALA A 72 10.21 9.87 -16.83
C ALA A 72 9.23 10.78 -17.58
#